data_AF-A0A1G1F7E3-F1
#
_entry.id   AF-A0A1G1F7E3-F1
#
_cell.length_a   1.000
_cell.length_b   1.000
_cell.length_c   1.000
_cell.angle_alpha   90.00
_cell.angle_beta   90.00
_cell.angle_gamma   90.00
#
_symmetry.space_group_name_H-M   'P 1'
#
loop_
_entity.id
_entity.type
_entity.pdbx_description
1 polymer ?
#
loop_
_entity_poly.entity_id
_entity_poly.type
_entity_poly.pdbx_seq_one_letter_code
_entity_poly.pdbx_strand_id
1 'polypeptide(L)'
;MTKKIMFFLFAVCISLLAATYRWTDSAHSIGLIKAKGGEARHASTLESGKDTYTLIATATVIPPYRGDARVVLEGDPELDYKIYSSDPVIDLKIRRQPKFKDNVLYDLRPKDRLALWVVIKPPVLDPVCNMTYQNEFTKEHMDGKDYFFCSDGCRATFMKNPQQYKGRENVRGNYTLAFYDTKTEKAVLRVPLIFKGKGETKDAGEQHH
;
A
#
# COMPACT_ATOMS: atom_id res chain seq x y z
N MET A 1 -20.62 -8.99 -43.47
CA MET A 1 -19.19 -8.83 -43.13
C MET A 1 -18.94 -7.62 -42.22
N THR A 2 -19.60 -6.49 -42.48
CA THR A 2 -19.45 -5.20 -41.77
C THR A 2 -19.74 -5.24 -40.27
N LYS A 3 -20.77 -5.97 -39.81
CA LYS A 3 -21.07 -6.10 -38.36
C LYS A 3 -19.96 -6.79 -37.55
N LYS A 4 -19.29 -7.81 -38.14
CA LYS A 4 -18.18 -8.52 -37.47
C LYS A 4 -16.95 -7.63 -37.34
N ILE A 5 -16.66 -6.82 -38.37
CA ILE A 5 -15.58 -5.84 -38.36
C ILE A 5 -15.85 -4.75 -37.32
N MET A 6 -17.08 -4.24 -37.25
CA MET A 6 -17.45 -3.21 -36.27
C MET A 6 -17.38 -3.72 -34.82
N PHE A 7 -17.81 -4.96 -34.58
CA PHE A 7 -17.70 -5.60 -33.26
C PHE A 7 -16.23 -5.80 -32.85
N PHE A 8 -15.37 -6.24 -33.79
CA PHE A 8 -13.95 -6.38 -33.55
C PHE A 8 -13.28 -5.04 -33.22
N LEU A 9 -13.57 -3.99 -33.98
CA LEU A 9 -13.05 -2.64 -33.71
C LEU A 9 -13.51 -2.12 -32.34
N PHE A 10 -14.77 -2.34 -31.98
CA PHE A 10 -15.28 -1.95 -30.66
C PHE A 10 -14.59 -2.70 -29.52
N ALA A 11 -14.39 -4.02 -29.65
CA ALA A 11 -13.67 -4.82 -28.66
C ALA A 11 -12.20 -4.39 -28.53
N VAL A 12 -11.53 -4.04 -29.64
CA VAL A 12 -10.17 -3.48 -29.64
C VAL A 12 -10.14 -2.12 -28.94
N CYS A 13 -11.08 -1.22 -29.23
CA CYS A 13 -11.19 0.07 -28.54
C CYS A 13 -11.41 -0.10 -27.04
N ILE A 14 -12.31 -0.99 -26.61
CA ILE A 14 -12.51 -1.31 -25.18
C ILE A 14 -11.23 -1.88 -24.57
N SER A 15 -10.54 -2.79 -25.26
CA SER A 15 -9.31 -3.40 -24.75
C SER A 15 -8.20 -2.37 -24.60
N LEU A 16 -8.08 -1.43 -25.54
CA LEU A 16 -7.12 -0.33 -25.47
C LEU A 16 -7.46 0.67 -24.36
N LEU A 17 -8.74 1.02 -24.18
CA LEU A 17 -9.22 1.86 -23.08
C LEU A 17 -9.04 1.19 -21.71
N ALA A 18 -9.30 -0.12 -21.62
CA ALA A 18 -9.06 -0.88 -20.41
C ALA A 18 -7.56 -1.01 -20.10
N ALA A 19 -6.72 -1.14 -21.13
CA ALA A 19 -5.27 -1.21 -20.98
C ALA A 19 -4.64 0.10 -20.46
N THR A 20 -5.29 1.25 -20.70
CA THR A 20 -4.85 2.53 -20.10
C THR A 20 -5.35 2.71 -18.66
N TYR A 21 -6.35 1.93 -18.22
CA TYR A 21 -6.87 2.00 -16.85
C TYR A 21 -5.91 1.34 -15.86
N ARG A 22 -5.20 2.16 -15.07
CA ARG A 22 -4.33 1.70 -13.99
C ARG A 22 -5.08 1.68 -12.68
N TRP A 23 -4.96 0.57 -11.95
CA TRP A 23 -5.49 0.42 -10.60
C TRP A 23 -4.57 1.21 -9.66
N THR A 24 -5.01 2.39 -9.22
CA THR A 24 -4.19 3.31 -8.40
C THR A 24 -4.20 2.99 -6.91
N ASP A 25 -4.97 1.97 -6.52
CA ASP A 25 -5.09 1.41 -5.18
C ASP A 25 -4.12 0.26 -4.91
N SER A 26 -3.36 -0.17 -5.92
CA SER A 26 -2.55 -1.38 -5.86
C SER A 26 -1.10 -1.11 -6.23
N ALA A 27 -0.17 -1.69 -5.46
CA ALA A 27 1.26 -1.63 -5.75
C ALA A 27 1.92 -3.00 -5.58
N HIS A 28 3.11 -3.15 -6.17
CA HIS A 28 3.93 -4.33 -6.03
C HIS A 28 5.34 -3.94 -5.57
N SER A 29 5.98 -4.83 -4.81
CA SER A 29 7.39 -4.75 -4.47
C SER A 29 8.09 -6.10 -4.60
N ILE A 30 9.39 -6.03 -4.90
CA ILE A 30 10.29 -7.17 -4.95
C ILE A 30 11.43 -6.89 -3.98
N GLY A 31 11.56 -7.70 -2.93
CA GLY A 31 12.57 -7.56 -1.90
C GLY A 31 13.51 -8.75 -1.79
N LEU A 32 14.62 -8.52 -1.08
CA LEU A 32 15.57 -9.56 -0.70
C LEU A 32 15.67 -9.59 0.81
N ILE A 33 15.36 -10.72 1.45
CA ILE A 33 15.54 -10.89 2.90
C ILE A 33 16.99 -11.27 3.16
N LYS A 34 17.70 -10.48 3.97
CA LYS A 34 19.13 -10.66 4.30
C LYS A 34 19.36 -10.49 5.79
N ALA A 35 20.29 -11.28 6.34
CA ALA A 35 20.64 -11.22 7.76
C ALA A 35 21.21 -9.86 8.23
N LYS A 36 21.72 -9.05 7.29
CA LYS A 36 22.34 -7.74 7.57
C LYS A 36 21.46 -6.55 7.13
N GLY A 37 20.15 -6.76 6.94
CA GLY A 37 19.25 -5.74 6.40
C GLY A 37 19.04 -5.91 4.91
N GLY A 38 17.91 -6.50 4.56
CA GLY A 38 17.43 -6.62 3.20
C GLY A 38 16.67 -5.38 2.72
N GLU A 39 16.52 -5.24 1.42
CA GLU A 39 15.88 -4.08 0.79
C GLU A 39 14.97 -4.50 -0.36
N ALA A 40 13.94 -3.69 -0.61
CA ALA A 40 13.18 -3.72 -1.84
C ALA A 40 14.00 -3.15 -3.01
N ARG A 41 13.75 -3.65 -4.21
CA ARG A 41 14.36 -3.14 -5.45
C ARG A 41 14.00 -1.69 -5.73
N HIS A 42 12.80 -1.28 -5.36
CA HIS A 42 12.30 0.08 -5.50
C HIS A 42 11.21 0.32 -4.45
N ALA A 43 10.93 1.60 -4.17
CA ALA A 43 9.75 1.99 -3.40
C ALA A 43 8.47 1.66 -4.17
N SER A 44 7.43 1.29 -3.43
CA SER A 44 6.07 1.17 -3.93
C SER A 44 5.36 2.50 -3.72
N THR A 45 4.70 3.03 -4.74
CA THR A 45 3.96 4.31 -4.64
C THR A 45 2.48 4.05 -4.84
N LEU A 46 1.65 4.63 -3.97
CA LEU A 46 0.19 4.59 -4.01
C LEU A 46 -0.36 6.01 -4.06
N GLU A 47 -1.43 6.22 -4.84
CA GLU A 47 -2.11 7.51 -4.87
C GLU A 47 -3.09 7.61 -3.70
N SER A 48 -2.96 8.65 -2.89
CA SER A 48 -3.81 8.91 -1.74
C SER A 48 -5.26 9.20 -2.13
N GLY A 49 -6.20 8.83 -1.26
CA GLY A 49 -7.64 9.09 -1.43
C GLY A 49 -8.48 7.89 -1.87
N LYS A 50 -7.99 6.68 -1.61
CA LYS A 50 -8.77 5.44 -1.68
C LYS A 50 -9.06 4.94 -0.27
N ASP A 51 -10.16 4.23 -0.10
CA ASP A 51 -10.57 3.67 1.20
C ASP A 51 -9.80 2.38 1.54
N THR A 52 -9.21 1.73 0.54
CA THR A 52 -8.46 0.50 0.69
C THR A 52 -7.35 0.44 -0.35
N TYR A 53 -6.20 -0.11 0.06
CA TYR A 53 -5.05 -0.33 -0.79
C TYR A 53 -4.56 -1.77 -0.69
N THR A 54 -3.91 -2.25 -1.74
CA THR A 54 -3.29 -3.57 -1.77
C THR A 54 -1.82 -3.46 -2.19
N LEU A 55 -0.91 -3.89 -1.31
CA LEU A 55 0.50 -4.07 -1.64
C LEU A 55 0.80 -5.56 -1.78
N ILE A 56 1.21 -5.98 -2.97
CA ILE A 56 1.73 -7.33 -3.22
C ILE A 56 3.24 -7.31 -2.99
N ALA A 57 3.67 -7.73 -1.79
CA ALA A 57 5.06 -7.77 -1.39
C ALA A 57 5.67 -9.14 -1.63
N THR A 58 6.60 -9.24 -2.57
CA THR A 58 7.34 -10.47 -2.82
C THR A 58 8.76 -10.37 -2.30
N ALA A 59 9.31 -11.47 -1.76
CA ALA A 59 10.69 -11.49 -1.34
C ALA A 59 11.38 -12.83 -1.57
N THR A 60 12.70 -12.79 -1.77
CA THR A 60 13.55 -13.99 -1.80
C THR A 60 14.50 -13.97 -0.60
N VAL A 61 14.62 -15.09 0.10
CA VAL A 61 15.55 -15.24 1.22
C VAL A 61 16.96 -15.52 0.71
N ILE A 62 17.90 -14.66 1.07
CA ILE A 62 19.29 -14.73 0.64
C ILE A 62 20.16 -15.34 1.76
N PRO A 63 21.02 -16.34 1.45
CA PRO A 63 21.98 -16.84 2.43
C PRO A 63 22.81 -15.70 3.06
N PRO A 64 23.18 -15.78 4.35
CA PRO A 64 23.01 -16.92 5.24
C PRO A 64 21.71 -16.87 6.07
N TYR A 65 20.76 -15.98 5.78
CA TYR A 65 19.60 -15.76 6.65
C TYR A 65 18.75 -17.02 6.83
N ARG A 66 18.44 -17.33 8.09
CA ARG A 66 17.58 -18.41 8.56
C ARG A 66 16.89 -17.96 9.84
N GLY A 67 15.59 -18.20 9.96
CA GLY A 67 14.86 -17.87 11.17
C GLY A 67 13.42 -17.47 10.90
N ASP A 68 12.78 -16.87 11.90
CA ASP A 68 11.40 -16.41 11.79
C ASP A 68 11.39 -14.89 11.67
N ALA A 69 10.54 -14.35 10.79
CA ALA A 69 10.42 -12.91 10.57
C ALA A 69 9.01 -12.40 10.82
N ARG A 70 8.85 -11.44 11.74
CA ARG A 70 7.61 -10.71 11.98
C ARG A 70 7.49 -9.57 10.96
N VAL A 71 6.31 -9.43 10.36
CA VAL A 71 6.01 -8.40 9.36
C VAL A 71 5.13 -7.32 9.97
N VAL A 72 5.54 -6.06 9.85
CA VAL A 72 4.81 -4.89 10.37
C VAL A 72 4.79 -3.79 9.33
N LEU A 73 3.66 -3.08 9.22
CA LEU A 73 3.58 -1.85 8.46
C LEU A 73 3.81 -0.68 9.41
N GLU A 74 4.92 0.02 9.22
CA GLU A 74 5.33 1.16 10.04
C GLU A 74 5.03 2.47 9.31
N GLY A 75 4.59 3.48 10.06
CA GLY A 75 4.42 4.85 9.60
C GLY A 75 3.54 5.65 10.54
N ASP A 76 3.38 6.93 10.21
CA ASP A 76 2.58 7.89 10.98
C ASP A 76 1.67 8.68 10.01
N PRO A 77 0.34 8.73 10.24
CA PRO A 77 -0.41 7.99 11.26
C PRO A 77 -0.36 6.47 11.08
N GLU A 78 -0.63 5.72 12.16
CA GLU A 78 -0.78 4.27 12.08
C GLU A 78 -1.93 3.89 11.14
N LEU A 79 -1.72 2.86 10.31
CA LEU A 79 -2.70 2.37 9.34
C LEU A 79 -3.26 1.04 9.81
N ASP A 80 -4.56 0.82 9.65
CA ASP A 80 -5.12 -0.52 9.80
C ASP A 80 -4.67 -1.37 8.61
N TYR A 81 -4.24 -2.60 8.86
CA TYR A 81 -3.81 -3.50 7.80
C TYR A 81 -4.01 -4.97 8.15
N LYS A 82 -4.17 -5.78 7.09
CA LYS A 82 -4.20 -7.24 7.18
C LYS A 82 -3.24 -7.82 6.15
N ILE A 83 -2.49 -8.84 6.58
CA ILE A 83 -1.53 -9.52 5.73
C ILE A 83 -2.05 -10.94 5.44
N TYR A 84 -2.02 -11.32 4.18
CA TYR A 84 -2.40 -12.67 3.72
C TYR A 84 -1.22 -13.30 2.97
N SER A 85 -0.98 -14.59 3.19
CA SER A 85 -0.04 -15.35 2.36
C SER A 85 -0.65 -15.62 0.99
N SER A 86 0.15 -15.46 -0.07
CA SER A 86 -0.26 -15.79 -1.45
C SER A 86 -0.06 -17.28 -1.74
N ASP A 87 -0.68 -18.13 -0.94
CA ASP A 87 -0.54 -19.57 -1.15
C ASP A 87 -1.22 -19.96 -2.48
N PRO A 88 -0.59 -20.82 -3.30
CA PRO A 88 -1.19 -21.24 -4.54
C PRO A 88 -2.48 -22.02 -4.25
N VAL A 89 -3.50 -21.79 -5.07
CA VAL A 89 -4.80 -22.49 -4.98
C VAL A 89 -4.60 -24.02 -5.03
N ILE A 90 -3.60 -24.48 -5.77
CA ILE A 90 -3.20 -25.89 -5.83
C ILE A 90 -1.71 -25.97 -5.48
N ASP A 91 -1.39 -26.60 -4.35
CA ASP A 91 0.00 -26.87 -3.98
C ASP A 91 0.51 -28.15 -4.64
N LEU A 92 1.28 -27.98 -5.72
CA LEU A 92 1.97 -29.08 -6.42
C LEU A 92 3.22 -29.57 -5.69
N LYS A 93 3.56 -29.00 -4.51
CA LYS A 93 4.77 -29.30 -3.72
C LYS A 93 6.09 -29.13 -4.49
N ILE A 94 6.09 -28.37 -5.58
CA ILE A 94 7.27 -28.09 -6.41
C ILE A 94 8.26 -27.19 -5.65
N ARG A 95 7.76 -26.36 -4.73
CA ARG A 95 8.57 -25.43 -3.95
C ARG A 95 8.18 -25.48 -2.48
N ARG A 96 9.19 -25.28 -1.62
CA ARG A 96 8.97 -25.06 -0.20
C ARG A 96 8.26 -23.72 -0.01
N GLN A 97 7.22 -23.72 0.81
CA GLN A 97 6.50 -22.53 1.23
C GLN A 97 6.74 -22.31 2.73
N PRO A 98 7.22 -21.12 3.14
CA PRO A 98 7.27 -20.74 4.54
C PRO A 98 5.87 -20.72 5.14
N LYS A 99 5.74 -21.11 6.41
CA LYS A 99 4.45 -20.99 7.11
C LYS A 99 4.23 -19.53 7.49
N PHE A 100 3.00 -19.04 7.34
CA PHE A 100 2.62 -17.70 7.74
C PHE A 100 1.47 -17.74 8.73
N LYS A 101 1.65 -17.15 9.91
CA LYS A 101 0.60 -17.05 10.95
C LYS A 101 0.86 -15.85 11.85
N ASP A 102 -0.19 -15.12 12.22
CA ASP A 102 -0.14 -13.99 13.15
C ASP A 102 0.93 -12.94 12.75
N ASN A 103 0.98 -12.61 11.45
CA ASN A 103 1.97 -11.72 10.85
C ASN A 103 3.43 -12.18 10.98
N VAL A 104 3.68 -13.46 11.28
CA VAL A 104 5.01 -14.05 11.37
C VAL A 104 5.20 -15.11 10.28
N LEU A 105 6.32 -14.99 9.57
CA LEU A 105 6.85 -16.01 8.66
C LEU A 105 7.77 -16.94 9.46
N TYR A 106 7.43 -18.22 9.51
CA TYR A 106 8.16 -19.23 10.27
C TYR A 106 9.09 -20.07 9.39
N ASP A 107 10.25 -20.41 9.95
CA ASP A 107 11.28 -21.27 9.36
C ASP A 107 11.68 -20.76 7.96
N LEU A 108 12.05 -19.49 7.84
CA LEU A 108 12.63 -18.97 6.60
C LEU A 108 14.01 -19.61 6.38
N ARG A 109 14.22 -20.07 5.15
CA ARG A 109 15.44 -20.76 4.69
C ARG A 109 15.96 -20.09 3.41
N PRO A 110 17.27 -20.15 3.16
CA PRO A 110 17.83 -19.62 1.93
C PRO A 110 17.14 -20.19 0.69
N LYS A 111 16.90 -19.30 -0.29
CA LYS A 111 16.18 -19.54 -1.55
C LYS A 111 14.66 -19.69 -1.43
N ASP A 112 14.09 -19.64 -0.22
CA ASP A 112 12.64 -19.49 -0.09
C ASP A 112 12.18 -18.23 -0.84
N ARG A 113 10.98 -18.33 -1.42
CA ARG A 113 10.28 -17.22 -2.05
C ARG A 113 8.94 -17.08 -1.38
N LEU A 114 8.57 -15.85 -1.06
CA LEU A 114 7.30 -15.52 -0.45
C LEU A 114 6.62 -14.40 -1.22
N ALA A 115 5.29 -14.39 -1.13
CA ALA A 115 4.43 -13.36 -1.67
C ALA A 115 3.34 -13.09 -0.64
N LEU A 116 3.24 -11.84 -0.19
CA LEU A 116 2.26 -11.40 0.79
C LEU A 116 1.33 -10.36 0.15
N TRP A 117 0.03 -10.49 0.39
CA TRP A 117 -0.95 -9.45 0.11
C TRP A 117 -1.15 -8.64 1.38
N VAL A 118 -0.75 -7.38 1.35
CA VAL A 118 -0.97 -6.43 2.45
C VAL A 118 -2.13 -5.54 2.06
N VAL A 119 -3.28 -5.77 2.69
CA VAL A 119 -4.48 -4.96 2.51
C VAL A 119 -4.44 -3.86 3.57
N ILE A 120 -4.42 -2.61 3.14
CA ILE A 120 -4.22 -1.43 3.99
C ILE A 120 -5.48 -0.57 3.95
N LYS A 121 -5.95 -0.13 5.11
CA LYS A 121 -7.08 0.78 5.28
C LYS A 121 -6.61 2.05 5.98
N PRO A 122 -6.59 3.18 5.27
CA PRO A 122 -6.27 4.46 5.88
C PRO A 122 -7.28 4.81 6.99
N PRO A 123 -6.83 5.45 8.07
CA PRO A 123 -7.75 6.08 9.01
C PRO A 123 -8.51 7.23 8.34
N VAL A 124 -9.66 7.56 8.91
CA VAL A 124 -10.35 8.81 8.62
C VAL A 124 -9.64 9.92 9.37
N LEU A 125 -9.29 11.02 8.69
CA LEU A 125 -8.58 12.16 9.27
C LEU A 125 -9.42 13.44 9.18
N ASP A 126 -9.29 14.31 10.17
CA ASP A 126 -9.79 15.69 10.10
C ASP A 126 -9.01 16.45 8.99
N PRO A 127 -9.68 17.02 7.98
CA PRO A 127 -9.01 17.68 6.85
C PRO A 127 -8.30 19.00 7.21
N VAL A 128 -8.59 19.58 8.37
CA VAL A 128 -8.00 20.84 8.84
C VAL A 128 -6.73 20.58 9.64
N CYS A 129 -6.76 19.62 10.57
CA CYS A 129 -5.66 19.37 11.51
C CYS A 129 -5.00 17.99 11.39
N ASN A 130 -5.49 17.11 10.50
CA ASN A 130 -5.05 15.73 10.30
C ASN A 130 -5.19 14.83 11.54
N MET A 131 -6.02 15.22 12.51
CA MET A 131 -6.30 14.37 13.67
C MET A 131 -7.06 13.11 13.24
N THR A 132 -6.59 11.95 13.68
CA THR A 132 -7.25 10.67 13.44
C THR A 132 -8.62 10.65 14.11
N TYR A 133 -9.63 10.21 13.36
CA TYR A 133 -11.02 10.13 13.81
C TYR A 133 -11.16 9.36 15.12
N GLN A 134 -11.94 9.93 16.01
CA GLN A 134 -12.46 9.30 17.23
C GLN A 134 -13.98 9.44 17.24
N ASN A 135 -14.68 8.60 18.01
CA ASN A 135 -16.15 8.52 18.01
C ASN A 135 -16.87 9.85 18.28
N GLU A 136 -16.19 10.83 18.85
CA GLU A 136 -16.74 12.14 19.25
C GLU A 136 -16.66 13.21 18.16
N PHE A 137 -16.14 12.89 16.96
CA PHE A 137 -15.98 13.87 15.89
C PHE A 137 -17.31 14.27 15.25
N THR A 138 -17.44 15.56 14.91
CA THR A 138 -18.61 16.09 14.21
C THR A 138 -18.55 15.71 12.73
N LYS A 139 -19.62 15.10 12.23
CA LYS A 139 -19.78 14.73 10.81
C LYS A 139 -20.45 15.86 10.01
N GLU A 140 -19.95 16.15 8.82
CA GLU A 140 -20.62 17.00 7.83
C GLU A 140 -20.61 16.33 6.46
N HIS A 141 -21.69 16.50 5.70
CA HIS A 141 -21.81 15.97 4.35
C HIS A 141 -21.71 17.09 3.33
N MET A 142 -20.75 17.00 2.40
CA MET A 142 -20.53 18.02 1.38
C MET A 142 -19.99 17.38 0.10
N ASP A 143 -20.53 17.79 -1.06
CA ASP A 143 -20.14 17.28 -2.38
C ASP A 143 -20.16 15.75 -2.50
N GLY A 144 -21.13 15.10 -1.83
CA GLY A 144 -21.28 13.64 -1.85
C GLY A 144 -20.27 12.90 -0.97
N LYS A 145 -19.48 13.60 -0.15
CA LYS A 145 -18.50 13.01 0.78
C LYS A 145 -18.79 13.41 2.22
N ASP A 146 -18.57 12.47 3.12
CA ASP A 146 -18.59 12.71 4.56
C ASP A 146 -17.22 13.20 5.04
N TYR A 147 -17.22 14.32 5.75
CA TYR A 147 -16.07 14.89 6.45
C TYR A 147 -16.31 14.78 7.96
N PHE A 148 -15.23 14.55 8.71
CA PHE A 148 -15.28 14.44 10.16
C PHE A 148 -14.30 15.43 10.78
N PHE A 149 -14.72 16.12 11.83
CA PHE A 149 -13.95 17.19 12.47
C PHE A 149 -13.77 16.93 13.96
N CYS A 150 -12.56 17.15 14.45
CA CYS A 150 -12.22 16.97 15.87
C CYS A 150 -12.85 18.03 16.77
N SER A 151 -13.30 19.15 16.20
CA SER A 151 -13.91 20.26 16.92
C SER A 151 -14.77 21.13 16.01
N ASP A 152 -15.68 21.90 16.60
CA ASP A 152 -16.43 22.93 15.89
C ASP A 152 -15.52 24.01 15.27
N GLY A 153 -14.34 24.26 15.84
CA GLY A 153 -13.35 25.16 15.28
C GLY A 153 -12.80 24.68 13.94
N CYS A 154 -12.42 23.40 13.85
CA CYS A 154 -12.00 22.79 12.57
C CYS A 154 -13.15 22.81 11.57
N ARG A 155 -14.35 22.42 11.98
CA ARG A 155 -15.56 22.46 11.13
C ARG A 155 -15.81 23.84 10.55
N ALA A 156 -15.86 24.88 11.39
CA ALA A 156 -16.09 26.25 10.94
C ALA A 156 -14.96 26.76 10.01
N THR A 157 -13.72 26.36 10.28
CA THR A 157 -12.56 26.70 9.44
C THR A 157 -12.67 26.06 8.05
N PHE A 158 -13.04 24.78 8.01
CA PHE A 158 -13.30 24.08 6.76
C PHE A 158 -14.42 24.72 5.97
N MET A 159 -15.56 25.01 6.60
CA MET A 159 -16.74 25.58 5.94
C MET A 159 -16.49 26.97 5.35
N LYS A 160 -15.54 27.75 5.91
CA LYS A 160 -15.15 29.05 5.35
C LYS A 160 -14.40 28.93 4.02
N ASN A 161 -13.56 27.91 3.86
CA ASN A 161 -12.81 27.69 2.62
C ASN A 161 -12.59 26.20 2.31
N PRO A 162 -13.63 25.46 1.89
CA PRO A 162 -13.53 24.00 1.77
C PRO A 162 -12.52 23.55 0.71
N GLN A 163 -12.35 24.33 -0.36
CA GLN A 163 -11.44 23.99 -1.46
C GLN A 163 -9.97 23.94 -1.02
N GLN A 164 -9.60 24.71 0.01
CA GLN A 164 -8.24 24.70 0.56
C GLN A 164 -7.90 23.39 1.30
N TYR A 165 -8.92 22.71 1.85
CA TYR A 165 -8.76 21.55 2.72
C TYR A 165 -9.13 20.22 2.05
N LYS A 166 -9.84 20.24 0.91
CA LYS A 166 -10.17 19.02 0.17
C LYS A 166 -8.92 18.19 -0.16
N GLY A 167 -9.00 16.90 0.15
CA GLY A 167 -7.92 15.93 -0.04
C GLY A 167 -6.84 15.96 1.03
N ARG A 168 -6.92 16.85 2.04
CA ARG A 168 -6.01 16.84 3.19
C ARG A 168 -6.30 15.69 4.15
N GLU A 169 -7.53 15.20 4.16
CA GLU A 169 -7.99 14.02 4.91
C GLU A 169 -7.36 12.70 4.46
N ASN A 170 -6.64 12.70 3.31
CA ASN A 170 -6.03 11.49 2.79
C ASN A 170 -4.62 11.29 3.38
N VAL A 171 -4.31 10.05 3.76
CA VAL A 171 -2.96 9.65 4.21
C VAL A 171 -1.91 10.02 3.17
N ARG A 172 -0.80 10.60 3.62
CA ARG A 172 0.38 10.92 2.80
C ARG A 172 1.66 10.53 3.54
N GLY A 173 2.76 10.44 2.79
CA GLY A 173 4.09 10.31 3.34
C GLY A 173 4.68 8.91 3.17
N ASN A 174 5.73 8.65 3.95
CA ASN A 174 6.55 7.46 3.84
C ASN A 174 6.20 6.46 4.92
N TYR A 175 5.93 5.24 4.48
CA TYR A 175 5.62 4.07 5.26
C TYR A 175 6.63 2.98 4.91
N THR A 176 6.78 1.99 5.80
CA THR A 176 7.67 0.87 5.55
C THR A 176 7.00 -0.43 5.95
N LEU A 177 6.88 -1.37 5.03
CA LEU A 177 6.60 -2.75 5.38
C LEU A 177 7.93 -3.40 5.81
N ALA A 178 8.12 -3.50 7.12
CA ALA A 178 9.33 -3.98 7.75
C ALA A 178 9.21 -5.46 8.16
N PHE A 179 10.28 -6.20 7.96
CA PHE A 179 10.41 -7.58 8.38
C PHE A 179 11.50 -7.63 9.45
N TYR A 180 11.15 -8.04 10.66
CA TYR A 180 12.06 -8.15 11.78
C TYR A 180 12.33 -9.60 12.13
N ASP A 181 13.60 -9.98 12.24
CA ASP A 181 13.96 -11.27 12.83
C ASP A 181 13.43 -11.32 14.27
N THR A 182 12.66 -12.34 14.60
CA THR A 182 11.95 -12.44 15.89
C THR A 182 12.87 -12.65 17.08
N LYS A 183 14.12 -13.10 16.87
CA LYS A 183 15.09 -13.37 17.95
C LYS A 183 16.00 -12.19 18.21
N THR A 184 16.40 -11.50 17.14
CA THR A 184 17.39 -10.41 17.21
C THR A 184 16.77 -9.02 17.10
N GLU A 185 15.48 -8.95 16.73
CA GLU A 185 14.73 -7.72 16.45
C GLU A 185 15.36 -6.85 15.35
N LYS A 186 16.32 -7.39 14.60
CA LYS A 186 16.95 -6.67 13.49
C LYS A 186 16.08 -6.76 12.26
N ALA A 187 15.96 -5.64 11.54
CA ALA A 187 15.29 -5.63 10.26
C ALA A 187 16.05 -6.50 9.25
N VAL A 188 15.35 -7.43 8.63
CA VAL A 188 15.87 -8.36 7.61
C VAL A 188 15.34 -8.05 6.21
N LEU A 189 14.30 -7.23 6.11
CA LEU A 189 13.84 -6.58 4.88
C LEU A 189 13.07 -5.31 5.24
N ARG A 190 13.32 -4.23 4.49
CA ARG A 190 12.48 -3.03 4.47
C ARG A 190 11.94 -2.79 3.08
N VAL A 191 10.62 -2.63 2.97
CA VAL A 191 9.94 -2.27 1.73
C VAL A 191 9.34 -0.87 1.90
N PRO A 192 9.91 0.16 1.24
CA PRO A 192 9.38 1.51 1.32
C PRO A 192 8.06 1.61 0.55
N LEU A 193 7.07 2.21 1.18
CA LEU A 193 5.74 2.49 0.65
C LEU A 193 5.48 4.01 0.76
N ILE A 194 5.09 4.65 -0.33
CA ILE A 194 4.89 6.10 -0.39
C ILE A 194 3.45 6.39 -0.80
N PHE A 195 2.71 7.10 0.05
CA PHE A 195 1.39 7.64 -0.27
C PHE A 195 1.53 9.07 -0.77
N LYS A 196 1.18 9.30 -2.04
CA LYS A 196 1.29 10.60 -2.72
C LYS A 196 -0.05 11.32 -2.81
N GLY A 197 -0.02 12.63 -2.62
CA GLY A 197 -1.19 13.47 -2.88
C GLY A 197 -1.64 13.38 -4.34
N LYS A 198 -2.95 13.44 -4.57
CA LYS A 198 -3.53 13.53 -5.92
C LYS A 198 -2.99 14.79 -6.62
N GLY A 199 -2.14 14.61 -7.65
CA GLY A 199 -1.51 15.70 -8.40
C GLY A 199 0.01 15.82 -8.26
N GLU A 200 0.67 15.04 -7.40
CA GLU A 200 2.14 15.00 -7.29
C GLU A 200 2.76 14.05 -8.33
N THR A 201 2.73 14.44 -9.61
CA THR A 201 3.52 13.77 -10.64
C THR A 201 5.01 13.91 -10.31
N LYS A 202 5.77 12.82 -10.48
CA LYS A 202 7.22 12.84 -10.34
C LYS A 202 7.79 13.89 -11.30
N ASP A 203 8.51 14.88 -10.77
CA ASP A 203 9.59 15.50 -11.53
C ASP A 203 10.53 14.38 -11.94
N ALA A 204 10.45 14.03 -13.22
CA ALA A 204 11.38 13.12 -13.84
C ALA A 204 12.72 13.85 -13.91
N GLY A 205 13.64 13.40 -13.06
CA GLY A 205 15.09 13.58 -13.14
C GLY A 205 15.58 14.71 -14.04
N GLU A 206 15.77 15.88 -13.42
CA GLU A 206 16.67 16.89 -13.95
C GLU A 206 18.09 16.29 -13.93
N GLN A 207 18.64 16.12 -15.13
CA GLN A 207 20.04 15.80 -15.34
C GLN A 207 20.88 16.92 -14.73
N HIS A 208 21.74 16.61 -13.75
CA HIS A 208 22.85 17.50 -13.44
C HIS A 208 24.09 16.72 -12.96
N HIS A 209 25.09 16.80 -13.84
CA HIS A 209 26.55 16.62 -13.68
C HIS A 209 27.14 15.22 -13.80
#